data_AF-A0A7Z8VJ08-F1
#
_entry.id   AF-A0A7Z8VJ08-F1
#
_cell.length_a   1.000
_cell.length_b   1.000
_cell.length_c   1.000
_cell.angle_alpha   90.00
_cell.angle_beta   90.00
_cell.angle_gamma   90.00
#
_symmetry.space_group_name_H-M   'P 1'
#
loop_
_entity.id
_entity.type
_entity.pdbx_description
1 polymer ?
#
loop_
_entity_poly.entity_id
_entity_poly.type
_entity_poly.pdbx_seq_one_letter_code
_entity_poly.pdbx_strand_id
1 'polypeptide(L)'
;VDELDRCRPDFAIAILETIKHIFAVKGLQFVLITNSKQLRSSINHCYGVSVDAKKYLDKFIGFSFTLPVTVKISHEYHHLSTEHFISLINSHFPALLQMPIESFWIELFKNNQLSLREVETFTKNLQIYSRLANEKFDLLGRDDINGLYMLKIFGVFIFSFFPEIQTKLSIDPIVPSEITPALRQKI
;
A
#
# COMPACT_ATOMS: atom_id res chain seq x y z
N VAL A 1 16.36 -3.10 -15.67
CA VAL A 1 16.92 -3.62 -14.40
C VAL A 1 15.91 -3.34 -13.32
N ASP A 2 15.43 -4.38 -12.66
CA ASP A 2 14.36 -4.28 -11.65
C ASP A 2 14.90 -4.72 -10.28
N GLU A 3 14.26 -4.22 -9.22
CA GLU A 3 14.50 -4.56 -7.81
C GLU A 3 15.95 -4.37 -7.31
N LEU A 4 16.70 -3.43 -7.91
CA LEU A 4 18.10 -3.18 -7.55
C LEU A 4 18.29 -2.77 -6.08
N ASP A 5 17.28 -2.13 -5.50
CA ASP A 5 17.19 -1.76 -4.09
C ASP A 5 17.11 -2.95 -3.13
N ARG A 6 16.75 -4.15 -3.61
CA ARG A 6 16.70 -5.38 -2.80
C ARG A 6 18.01 -6.16 -2.81
N CYS A 7 18.92 -5.83 -3.71
CA CYS A 7 20.21 -6.49 -3.76
C CYS A 7 21.05 -6.15 -2.53
N ARG A 8 22.06 -6.99 -2.27
CA ARG A 8 23.12 -6.63 -1.32
C ARG A 8 23.71 -5.27 -1.71
N PRO A 9 23.96 -4.37 -0.75
CA PRO A 9 24.39 -3.01 -1.05
C PRO A 9 25.61 -2.92 -1.99
N ASP A 10 26.62 -3.75 -1.78
CA ASP A 10 27.83 -3.78 -2.63
C ASP A 10 27.53 -4.23 -4.06
N PHE A 11 26.65 -5.20 -4.24
CA PHE A 11 26.21 -5.65 -5.56
C PHE A 11 25.41 -4.56 -6.30
N ALA A 12 24.48 -3.89 -5.61
CA ALA A 12 23.68 -2.82 -6.20
C ALA A 12 24.56 -1.68 -6.76
N ILE A 13 25.59 -1.30 -5.99
CA ILE A 13 26.57 -0.29 -6.39
C ILE A 13 27.40 -0.76 -7.60
N ALA A 14 27.91 -1.98 -7.57
CA ALA A 14 28.69 -2.53 -8.68
C ALA A 14 27.90 -2.56 -9.99
N ILE A 15 26.59 -2.85 -9.94
CA ILE A 15 25.70 -2.79 -11.09
C ILE A 15 25.53 -1.34 -11.59
N LEU A 16 25.32 -0.36 -10.70
CA LEU A 16 25.24 1.06 -11.10
C LEU A 16 26.53 1.53 -11.78
N GLU A 17 27.69 1.17 -11.24
CA GLU A 17 28.99 1.48 -11.81
C GLU A 17 29.19 0.82 -13.17
N THR A 18 28.82 -0.45 -13.29
CA THR A 18 28.89 -1.19 -14.56
C THR A 18 28.01 -0.56 -15.63
N ILE A 19 26.77 -0.18 -15.26
CA ILE A 19 25.83 0.49 -16.16
C ILE A 19 26.43 1.81 -16.69
N LYS A 20 27.13 2.60 -15.84
CA LYS A 20 27.82 3.83 -16.25
C LYS A 20 28.81 3.61 -17.40
N HIS A 21 29.60 2.55 -17.32
CA HIS A 21 30.60 2.24 -18.34
C HIS A 21 29.95 1.79 -19.66
N ILE A 22 28.80 1.13 -19.58
CA ILE A 22 28.10 0.57 -20.74
C ILE A 22 27.19 1.62 -21.43
N PHE A 23 26.81 2.71 -20.77
CA PHE A 23 25.99 3.78 -21.36
C PHE A 23 26.59 4.43 -22.61
N ALA A 24 27.90 4.31 -22.85
CA ALA A 24 28.55 4.83 -24.06
C ALA A 24 28.24 4.01 -25.33
N VAL A 25 27.53 2.88 -25.22
CA VAL A 25 27.18 2.02 -26.36
C VAL A 25 25.98 2.59 -27.11
N LYS A 26 26.19 2.94 -28.38
CA LYS A 26 25.11 3.43 -29.27
C LYS A 26 24.01 2.38 -29.42
N GLY A 27 22.76 2.80 -29.19
CA GLY A 27 21.57 1.95 -29.34
C GLY A 27 21.13 1.21 -28.08
N LEU A 28 21.81 1.41 -26.95
CA LEU A 28 21.44 0.80 -25.67
C LEU A 28 20.88 1.85 -24.70
N GLN A 29 19.73 1.56 -24.12
CA GLN A 29 19.10 2.37 -23.07
C GLN A 29 18.82 1.52 -21.83
N PHE A 30 19.03 2.11 -20.65
CA PHE A 30 18.75 1.45 -19.38
C PHE A 30 17.50 2.04 -18.74
N VAL A 31 16.59 1.15 -18.33
CA VAL A 31 15.44 1.49 -17.49
C VAL A 31 15.65 0.84 -16.12
N LEU A 32 15.59 1.64 -15.07
CA LEU A 32 15.73 1.22 -13.67
C LEU A 32 14.37 1.33 -12.99
N ILE A 33 13.90 0.22 -12.43
CA ILE A 33 12.69 0.14 -11.63
C ILE A 33 13.14 -0.20 -10.21
N THR A 34 12.93 0.73 -9.26
CA THR A 34 13.52 0.61 -7.92
C THR A 34 12.82 1.55 -6.92
N ASN A 35 12.83 1.18 -5.64
CA ASN A 35 12.53 2.14 -4.58
C ASN A 35 13.73 3.06 -4.33
N SER A 36 13.63 4.30 -4.79
CA SER A 36 14.70 5.30 -4.67
C SER A 36 15.16 5.56 -3.22
N LYS A 37 14.28 5.45 -2.23
CA LYS A 37 14.66 5.64 -0.81
C LYS A 37 15.52 4.48 -0.30
N GLN A 38 15.13 3.26 -0.63
CA GLN A 38 15.89 2.05 -0.25
C GLN A 38 17.23 2.01 -0.99
N LEU A 39 17.26 2.33 -2.27
CA LEU A 39 18.50 2.40 -3.04
C LEU A 39 19.50 3.43 -2.48
N ARG A 40 19.02 4.61 -2.06
CA ARG A 40 19.87 5.61 -1.36
C ARG A 40 20.40 5.08 -0.03
N SER A 41 19.60 4.31 0.69
CA SER A 41 20.02 3.70 1.95
C SER A 41 21.13 2.67 1.71
N SER A 42 21.05 1.88 0.64
CA SER A 42 22.11 0.96 0.22
C SER A 42 23.42 1.70 -0.12
N ILE A 43 23.35 2.85 -0.81
CA ILE A 43 24.53 3.68 -1.09
C ILE A 43 25.17 4.19 0.21
N ASN A 44 24.37 4.74 1.11
CA ASN A 44 24.84 5.24 2.40
C ASN A 44 25.45 4.12 3.25
N HIS A 45 24.95 2.88 3.14
CA HIS A 45 25.54 1.73 3.80
C HIS A 45 26.94 1.41 3.27
N CYS A 46 27.15 1.49 1.94
CA CYS A 46 28.45 1.21 1.32
C CYS A 46 29.50 2.31 1.55
N TYR A 47 29.10 3.58 1.44
CA TYR A 47 30.04 4.71 1.44
C TYR A 47 29.97 5.60 2.69
N GLY A 48 29.07 5.29 3.62
CA GLY A 48 28.83 6.07 4.83
C GLY A 48 27.84 7.21 4.64
N VAL A 49 27.28 7.68 5.76
CA VAL A 49 26.24 8.72 5.81
C VAL A 49 26.72 10.12 5.37
N SER A 50 28.03 10.33 5.28
CA SER A 50 28.63 11.57 4.78
C SER A 50 28.47 11.74 3.27
N VAL A 51 28.17 10.67 2.55
CA VAL A 51 27.92 10.72 1.10
C VAL A 51 26.49 11.14 0.83
N ASP A 52 26.32 12.13 -0.05
CA ASP A 52 25.01 12.46 -0.60
C ASP A 52 24.59 11.41 -1.63
N ALA A 53 23.90 10.37 -1.17
CA ALA A 53 23.42 9.29 -2.04
C ALA A 53 22.50 9.76 -3.16
N LYS A 54 21.80 10.89 -3.00
CA LYS A 54 20.98 11.45 -4.08
C LYS A 54 21.89 11.96 -5.20
N LYS A 55 22.88 12.80 -4.88
CA LYS A 55 23.87 13.28 -5.85
C LYS A 55 24.67 12.13 -6.47
N TYR A 56 24.90 11.05 -5.73
CA TYR A 56 25.52 9.84 -6.28
C TYR A 56 24.63 9.24 -7.39
N LEU A 57 23.34 9.02 -7.13
CA LEU A 57 22.40 8.48 -8.12
C LEU A 57 22.21 9.37 -9.35
N ASP A 58 22.21 10.69 -9.17
CA ASP A 58 22.05 11.66 -10.26
C ASP A 58 23.17 11.53 -11.34
N LYS A 59 24.32 10.89 -11.01
CA LYS A 59 25.38 10.58 -11.98
C LYS A 59 25.02 9.44 -12.94
N PHE A 60 24.02 8.62 -12.59
CA PHE A 60 23.61 7.42 -13.33
C PHE A 60 22.20 7.56 -13.91
N ILE A 61 21.34 8.36 -13.28
CA ILE A 61 19.93 8.51 -13.62
C ILE A 61 19.71 9.93 -14.17
N GLY A 62 19.70 10.07 -15.49
CA GLY A 62 19.43 11.36 -16.14
C GLY A 62 17.95 11.74 -16.19
N PHE A 63 17.05 10.76 -16.11
CA PHE A 63 15.61 10.96 -16.14
C PHE A 63 14.93 10.00 -15.17
N SER A 64 14.03 10.52 -14.34
CA SER A 64 13.27 9.71 -13.38
C SER A 64 11.83 10.19 -13.31
N PHE A 65 10.91 9.26 -13.16
CA PHE A 65 9.50 9.53 -12.88
C PHE A 65 8.97 8.52 -11.88
N THR A 66 7.91 8.89 -11.17
CA THR A 66 7.19 7.98 -10.28
C THR A 66 5.93 7.50 -10.97
N LEU A 67 5.52 6.27 -10.66
CA LEU A 67 4.19 5.82 -11.07
C LEU A 67 3.12 6.70 -10.40
N PRO A 68 2.05 7.06 -11.13
CA PRO A 68 0.97 7.85 -10.55
C PRO A 68 0.30 7.06 -9.43
N VAL A 69 -0.28 7.79 -8.46
CA VAL A 69 -1.10 7.22 -7.38
C VAL A 69 -2.60 7.35 -7.67
N THR A 70 -2.94 8.13 -8.71
CA THR A 70 -4.31 8.35 -9.17
C THR A 70 -4.46 8.04 -10.65
N VAL A 71 -5.68 7.72 -11.06
CA VAL A 71 -6.09 7.52 -12.45
C VAL A 71 -7.27 8.43 -12.76
N LYS A 72 -7.35 8.93 -13.98
CA LYS A 72 -8.47 9.77 -14.44
C LYS A 72 -9.56 8.89 -15.06
N ILE A 73 -10.75 8.89 -14.47
CA ILE A 73 -11.94 8.16 -14.94
C ILE A 73 -13.07 9.17 -15.08
N SER A 74 -13.69 9.25 -16.26
CA SER A 74 -14.87 10.11 -16.51
C SER A 74 -14.75 11.57 -16.06
N HIS A 75 -13.53 12.14 -16.08
CA HIS A 75 -13.14 13.50 -15.64
C HIS A 75 -12.80 13.67 -14.16
N GLU A 76 -12.91 12.63 -13.34
CA GLU A 76 -12.52 12.65 -11.93
C GLU A 76 -11.22 11.87 -11.71
N TYR A 77 -10.46 12.24 -10.67
CA TYR A 77 -9.25 11.53 -10.25
C TYR A 77 -9.57 10.56 -9.13
N HIS A 78 -9.35 9.28 -9.39
CA HIS A 78 -9.56 8.20 -8.45
C HIS A 78 -8.22 7.69 -7.93
N HIS A 79 -8.14 7.34 -6.65
CA HIS A 79 -6.92 6.73 -6.11
C HIS A 79 -6.80 5.30 -6.63
N LEU A 80 -5.62 4.92 -7.13
CA LEU A 80 -5.41 3.58 -7.71
C LEU A 80 -5.67 2.46 -6.71
N SER A 81 -5.41 2.69 -5.41
CA SER A 81 -5.71 1.73 -4.35
C SER A 81 -7.21 1.45 -4.23
N THR A 82 -8.04 2.48 -4.42
CA THR A 82 -9.51 2.36 -4.42
C THR A 82 -9.98 1.56 -5.63
N GLU A 83 -9.55 1.93 -6.83
CA GLU A 83 -9.94 1.24 -8.06
C GLU A 83 -9.49 -0.23 -8.05
N HIS A 84 -8.28 -0.49 -7.54
CA HIS A 84 -7.77 -1.83 -7.37
C HIS A 84 -8.61 -2.65 -6.38
N PHE A 85 -9.00 -2.06 -5.25
CA PHE A 85 -9.87 -2.72 -4.29
C PHE A 85 -11.25 -3.03 -4.87
N ILE A 86 -11.87 -2.09 -5.61
CA ILE A 86 -13.16 -2.31 -6.27
C ILE A 86 -13.07 -3.51 -7.21
N SER A 87 -12.00 -3.59 -8.01
CA SER A 87 -11.74 -4.75 -8.89
C SER A 87 -11.65 -6.06 -8.11
N LEU A 88 -10.91 -6.08 -7.00
CA LEU A 88 -10.77 -7.26 -6.14
C LEU A 88 -12.09 -7.65 -5.46
N ILE A 89 -12.84 -6.70 -4.93
CA ILE A 89 -14.13 -6.93 -4.27
C ILE A 89 -15.18 -7.38 -5.28
N ASN A 90 -15.21 -6.84 -6.50
CA ASN A 90 -16.12 -7.31 -7.54
C ASN A 90 -15.96 -8.82 -7.81
N SER A 91 -14.72 -9.33 -7.72
CA SER A 91 -14.44 -10.76 -7.93
C SER A 91 -14.81 -11.65 -6.74
N HIS A 92 -14.71 -11.15 -5.50
CA HIS A 92 -14.84 -12.00 -4.30
C HIS A 92 -16.12 -11.74 -3.49
N PHE A 93 -16.64 -10.51 -3.54
CA PHE A 93 -17.77 -10.02 -2.76
C PHE A 93 -18.62 -9.00 -3.55
N PRO A 94 -19.16 -9.36 -4.73
CA PRO A 94 -19.88 -8.41 -5.59
C PRO A 94 -21.09 -7.75 -4.91
N ALA A 95 -21.70 -8.43 -3.92
CA ALA A 95 -22.80 -7.87 -3.14
C ALA A 95 -22.39 -6.61 -2.34
N LEU A 96 -21.13 -6.51 -1.88
CA LEU A 96 -20.65 -5.32 -1.16
C LEU A 96 -20.72 -4.05 -2.02
N LEU A 97 -20.56 -4.18 -3.35
CA LEU A 97 -20.64 -3.04 -4.27
C LEU A 97 -22.06 -2.49 -4.45
N GLN A 98 -23.08 -3.28 -4.09
CA GLN A 98 -24.48 -2.83 -4.15
C GLN A 98 -24.90 -2.08 -2.89
N MET A 99 -24.04 -2.05 -1.87
CA MET A 99 -24.34 -1.48 -0.58
C MET A 99 -23.88 -0.02 -0.50
N PRO A 100 -24.60 0.86 0.22
CA PRO A 100 -24.28 2.28 0.33
C PRO A 100 -23.16 2.54 1.34
N ILE A 101 -22.06 1.80 1.23
CA ILE A 101 -20.90 1.86 2.12
C ILE A 101 -19.61 2.18 1.34
N GLU A 102 -19.74 2.59 0.07
CA GLU A 102 -18.60 2.87 -0.80
C GLU A 102 -17.72 4.02 -0.31
N SER A 103 -18.35 5.13 0.09
CA SER A 103 -17.65 6.27 0.64
C SER A 103 -16.77 5.90 1.84
N PHE A 104 -17.19 4.91 2.65
CA PHE A 104 -16.48 4.49 3.84
C PHE A 104 -15.09 3.91 3.53
N TRP A 105 -14.98 2.89 2.67
CA TRP A 105 -13.66 2.34 2.35
C TRP A 105 -12.81 3.30 1.50
N ILE A 106 -13.45 4.14 0.66
CA ILE A 106 -12.73 5.17 -0.09
C ILE A 106 -12.01 6.12 0.86
N GLU A 107 -12.72 6.65 1.87
CA GLU A 107 -12.11 7.51 2.89
C GLU A 107 -11.06 6.77 3.70
N LEU A 108 -11.35 5.53 4.11
CA LEU A 108 -10.42 4.70 4.87
C LEU A 108 -9.07 4.53 4.15
N PHE A 109 -9.10 4.28 2.84
CA PHE A 109 -7.88 4.09 2.05
C PHE A 109 -7.16 5.41 1.75
N LYS A 110 -7.91 6.48 1.45
CA LYS A 110 -7.35 7.81 1.21
C LYS A 110 -6.64 8.34 2.45
N ASN A 111 -7.28 8.25 3.62
CA ASN A 111 -6.72 8.77 4.88
C ASN A 111 -5.47 7.97 5.30
N ASN A 112 -5.48 6.65 5.07
CA ASN A 112 -4.36 5.77 5.41
C ASN A 112 -3.26 5.68 4.35
N GLN A 113 -3.49 6.20 3.13
CA GLN A 113 -2.55 6.17 1.99
C GLN A 113 -2.09 4.74 1.65
N LEU A 114 -3.02 3.79 1.60
CA LEU A 114 -2.67 2.39 1.35
C LEU A 114 -2.00 2.20 -0.01
N SER A 115 -0.94 1.40 -0.02
CA SER A 115 -0.35 0.83 -1.24
C SER A 115 -1.23 -0.26 -1.84
N LEU A 116 -1.00 -0.59 -3.11
CA LEU A 116 -1.72 -1.68 -3.80
C LEU A 116 -1.53 -3.04 -3.08
N ARG A 117 -0.31 -3.30 -2.56
CA ARG A 117 -0.02 -4.53 -1.79
C ARG A 117 -0.78 -4.59 -0.47
N GLU A 118 -0.94 -3.45 0.20
CA GLU A 118 -1.75 -3.38 1.42
C GLU A 118 -3.22 -3.60 1.11
N VAL A 119 -3.73 -3.06 -0.01
CA VAL A 119 -5.09 -3.36 -0.48
C VAL A 119 -5.29 -4.86 -0.70
N GLU A 120 -4.36 -5.54 -1.38
CA GLU A 120 -4.42 -7.01 -1.55
C GLU A 120 -4.42 -7.74 -0.20
N THR A 121 -3.58 -7.30 0.74
CA THR A 121 -3.53 -7.85 2.11
C THR A 121 -4.86 -7.69 2.83
N PHE A 122 -5.47 -6.51 2.73
CA PHE A 122 -6.77 -6.23 3.32
C PHE A 122 -7.87 -7.08 2.70
N THR A 123 -7.95 -7.18 1.36
CA THR A 123 -8.90 -8.05 0.67
C THR A 123 -8.71 -9.50 1.07
N LYS A 124 -7.47 -9.98 1.19
CA LYS A 124 -7.18 -11.35 1.65
C LYS A 124 -7.68 -11.57 3.07
N ASN A 125 -7.48 -10.62 3.97
CA ASN A 125 -7.98 -10.71 5.35
C ASN A 125 -9.51 -10.67 5.40
N LEU A 126 -10.19 -9.92 4.51
CA LEU A 126 -11.65 -9.98 4.36
C LEU A 126 -12.12 -11.38 3.92
N GLN A 127 -11.42 -12.02 2.98
CA GLN A 127 -11.71 -13.40 2.56
C GLN A 127 -11.48 -14.42 3.67
N ILE A 128 -10.44 -14.24 4.48
CA ILE A 128 -10.21 -15.09 5.65
C ILE A 128 -11.34 -14.90 6.64
N TYR A 129 -11.69 -13.65 6.96
CA TYR A 129 -12.81 -13.33 7.86
C TYR A 129 -14.11 -13.97 7.38
N SER A 130 -14.48 -13.82 6.11
CA SER A 130 -15.74 -14.36 5.59
C SER A 130 -15.80 -15.89 5.60
N ARG A 131 -14.66 -16.58 5.55
CA ARG A 131 -14.60 -18.05 5.63
C ARG A 131 -14.59 -18.58 7.06
N LEU A 132 -14.07 -17.80 8.01
CA LEU A 132 -13.99 -18.19 9.42
C LEU A 132 -15.18 -17.69 10.24
N ALA A 133 -15.90 -16.68 9.75
CA ALA A 133 -17.08 -16.16 10.43
C ALA A 133 -18.21 -17.19 10.43
N ASN A 134 -18.79 -17.42 11.59
CA ASN A 134 -20.05 -18.17 11.72
C ASN A 134 -21.21 -17.34 11.14
N GLU A 135 -22.36 -17.97 10.87
CA GLU A 135 -23.55 -17.33 10.25
C GLU A 135 -23.94 -15.99 10.90
N LYS A 136 -23.81 -15.88 12.23
CA LYS A 136 -24.10 -14.64 12.99
C LYS A 136 -23.16 -13.47 12.68
N PHE A 137 -21.92 -13.75 12.29
CA PHE A 137 -20.88 -12.77 12.01
C PHE A 137 -20.50 -12.70 10.54
N ASP A 138 -21.26 -13.37 9.67
CA ASP A 138 -21.01 -13.36 8.23
C ASP A 138 -20.86 -11.92 7.72
N LEU A 139 -19.90 -11.72 6.82
CA LEU A 139 -19.62 -10.41 6.26
C LEU A 139 -20.84 -9.86 5.51
N LEU A 140 -21.71 -10.73 4.99
CA LEU A 140 -22.91 -10.39 4.21
C LEU A 140 -24.22 -10.84 4.90
N GLY A 141 -24.25 -10.85 6.24
CA GLY A 141 -25.40 -11.30 7.02
C GLY A 141 -26.71 -10.56 6.64
N ARG A 142 -27.74 -11.31 6.23
CA ARG A 142 -28.94 -10.77 5.55
C ARG A 142 -29.75 -9.73 6.34
N ASP A 143 -29.60 -9.68 7.67
CA ASP A 143 -30.36 -8.78 8.56
C ASP A 143 -29.53 -7.59 9.09
N ASP A 144 -28.30 -7.44 8.63
CA ASP A 144 -27.42 -6.37 9.09
C ASP A 144 -27.83 -5.01 8.51
N ILE A 145 -27.80 -3.97 9.34
CA ILE A 145 -27.87 -2.58 8.89
C ILE A 145 -26.51 -2.12 8.34
N ASN A 146 -26.48 -1.13 7.44
CA ASN A 146 -25.26 -0.59 6.82
C ASN A 146 -24.10 -0.35 7.80
N GLY A 147 -24.39 0.16 9.00
CA GLY A 147 -23.40 0.41 10.04
C GLY A 147 -22.67 -0.85 10.54
N LEU A 148 -23.35 -2.00 10.60
CA LEU A 148 -22.75 -3.25 11.06
C LEU A 148 -21.74 -3.80 10.04
N TYR A 149 -22.02 -3.66 8.75
CA TYR A 149 -21.07 -3.97 7.68
C TYR A 149 -19.83 -3.09 7.74
N MET A 150 -20.01 -1.77 7.91
CA MET A 150 -18.89 -0.84 8.09
C MET A 150 -18.03 -1.25 9.31
N LEU A 151 -18.66 -1.61 10.44
CA LEU A 151 -17.95 -2.06 11.64
C LEU A 151 -17.16 -3.36 11.40
N LYS A 152 -17.74 -4.34 10.70
CA LYS A 152 -17.05 -5.60 10.36
C LYS A 152 -15.84 -5.35 9.46
N ILE A 153 -16.03 -4.57 8.38
CA ILE A 153 -14.96 -4.16 7.45
C ILE A 153 -13.86 -3.40 8.20
N PHE A 154 -14.24 -2.47 9.08
CA PHE A 154 -13.31 -1.70 9.89
C PHE A 154 -12.57 -2.58 10.90
N GLY A 155 -13.23 -3.56 11.51
CA GLY A 155 -12.58 -4.54 12.39
C GLY A 155 -11.48 -5.32 11.66
N VAL A 156 -11.77 -5.78 10.43
CA VAL A 156 -10.76 -6.44 9.57
C VAL A 156 -9.64 -5.46 9.19
N PHE A 157 -9.97 -4.18 9.00
CA PHE A 157 -8.98 -3.15 8.68
C PHE A 157 -8.02 -2.89 9.85
N ILE A 158 -8.56 -2.73 11.06
CA ILE A 158 -7.77 -2.62 12.30
C ILE A 158 -6.87 -3.84 12.45
N PHE A 159 -7.42 -5.04 12.29
CA PHE A 159 -6.64 -6.28 12.34
C PHE A 159 -5.49 -6.31 11.32
N SER A 160 -5.72 -5.75 10.13
CA SER A 160 -4.73 -5.78 9.04
C SER A 160 -3.56 -4.83 9.26
N PHE A 161 -3.78 -3.65 9.86
CA PHE A 161 -2.79 -2.56 9.85
C PHE A 161 -2.49 -1.93 11.22
N PHE A 162 -3.29 -2.25 12.25
CA PHE A 162 -3.18 -1.65 13.58
C PHE A 162 -3.09 -2.75 14.67
N PRO A 163 -2.01 -3.55 14.69
CA PRO A 163 -1.85 -4.65 15.64
C PRO A 163 -1.82 -4.19 17.12
N GLU A 164 -1.38 -2.95 17.37
CA GLU A 164 -1.39 -2.36 18.71
C GLU A 164 -2.82 -2.19 19.23
N ILE A 165 -3.76 -1.77 18.37
CA ILE A 165 -5.17 -1.62 18.72
C ILE A 165 -5.81 -2.99 18.93
N GLN A 166 -5.47 -3.99 18.10
CA GLN A 166 -5.93 -5.37 18.26
C GLN A 166 -5.59 -5.94 19.64
N THR A 167 -4.37 -5.72 20.10
CA THR A 167 -3.90 -6.24 21.40
C THR A 167 -4.70 -5.65 22.54
N LYS A 168 -5.01 -4.35 22.47
CA LYS A 168 -5.83 -3.66 23.48
C LYS A 168 -7.30 -4.08 23.46
N LEU A 169 -7.88 -4.31 22.27
CA LEU A 169 -9.29 -4.72 22.10
C LEU A 169 -9.59 -6.05 22.80
N SER A 170 -8.56 -6.88 22.99
CA SER A 170 -8.69 -8.21 23.59
C SER A 170 -8.62 -8.19 25.12
N ILE A 171 -8.23 -7.07 25.74
CA ILE A 171 -7.82 -7.01 27.15
C ILE A 171 -8.64 -5.99 27.96
N ASP A 172 -8.96 -4.81 27.40
CA ASP A 172 -9.63 -3.73 28.13
C ASP A 172 -10.64 -2.95 27.27
N PRO A 173 -11.63 -2.26 27.87
CA PRO A 173 -12.51 -1.35 27.16
C PRO A 173 -11.70 -0.17 26.59
N ILE A 174 -11.67 -0.08 25.26
CA ILE A 174 -10.93 0.95 24.54
C ILE A 174 -11.67 2.29 24.56
N VAL A 175 -10.92 3.37 24.78
CA VAL A 175 -11.44 4.75 24.62
C VAL A 175 -11.50 5.10 23.13
N PRO A 176 -12.59 5.71 22.61
CA PRO A 176 -12.71 6.04 21.19
C PRO A 176 -11.54 6.82 20.59
N SER A 177 -10.85 7.63 21.40
CA SER A 177 -9.65 8.39 21.02
C SER A 177 -8.46 7.51 20.59
N GLU A 178 -8.38 6.26 21.06
CA GLU A 178 -7.32 5.31 20.68
C GLU A 178 -7.57 4.67 19.30
N ILE A 179 -8.82 4.73 18.81
CA ILE A 179 -9.24 4.18 17.51
C ILE A 179 -9.21 5.28 16.43
N THR A 180 -9.34 6.54 16.82
CA THR A 180 -9.27 7.71 15.91
C THR A 180 -8.05 7.71 14.97
N PRO A 181 -6.85 7.27 15.40
CA PRO A 181 -5.69 7.15 14.51
C PRO A 181 -5.91 6.21 13.32
N ALA A 182 -6.76 5.18 13.43
CA ALA A 182 -7.06 4.27 12.32
C ALA A 182 -8.03 4.88 11.30
N LEU A 183 -8.90 5.79 11.75
CA LEU A 183 -9.77 6.57 10.87
C LEU A 183 -9.01 7.73 10.22
N ARG A 184 -7.89 8.17 10.83
CA ARG A 184 -7.06 9.30 10.39
C ARG A 184 -7.91 10.51 9.96
N GLN A 185 -9.05 10.72 10.62
CA GLN A 185 -9.80 11.95 10.45
C GLN A 185 -8.91 13.06 11.03
N LYS A 186 -8.52 14.01 10.18
CA LYS A 186 -8.15 15.33 10.70
C LYS A 186 -9.38 15.84 11.44
N ILE A 187 -9.29 15.90 12.77
CA ILE A 187 -10.14 16.79 13.55
C ILE A 187 -9.78 18.22 13.15
#